data_AF-A0A4Q6G6Z8-F1
#
_entry.id   AF-A0A4Q6G6Z8-F1
#
_cell.length_a   1.000
_cell.length_b   1.000
_cell.length_c   1.000
_cell.angle_alpha   90.00
_cell.angle_beta   90.00
_cell.angle_gamma   90.00
#
_symmetry.space_group_name_H-M   'P 1'
#
loop_
_entity.id
_entity.type
_entity.pdbx_description
1 polymer ?
#
loop_
_entity_poly.entity_id
_entity_poly.type
_entity_poly.pdbx_seq_one_letter_code
_entity_poly.pdbx_strand_id
1 'polypeptide(L)' 'MIKSLAYLGVRSPDYRAWERFGPEVLGLQVASHGPDGAVRLRLDEAAYRIAVHPGERNAVAYIG' A
#
# COMPACT_ATOMS: atom_id res chain seq x y z
N MET A 1 0.71 -11.71 -22.28
CA MET A 1 0.79 -10.26 -22.57
C MET A 1 0.44 -9.50 -21.29
N ILE A 2 1.30 -8.58 -20.85
CA ILE A 2 1.06 -7.72 -19.66
C ILE A 2 0.20 -6.53 -20.09
N LYS A 3 -0.80 -6.17 -19.28
CA LYS A 3 -1.76 -5.09 -19.60
C LYS A 3 -1.55 -3.82 -18.77
N SER A 4 -1.21 -3.97 -17.49
CA SER A 4 -1.03 -2.87 -16.55
C SER A 4 -0.27 -3.34 -15.31
N LEU A 5 0.11 -2.39 -14.46
CA LEU A 5 0.49 -2.65 -13.07
C LEU A 5 -0.78 -2.78 -12.23
N ALA A 6 -1.03 -3.96 -11.66
CA ALA A 6 -2.21 -4.21 -10.85
C ALA A 6 -2.01 -3.73 -9.41
N TYR A 7 -0.86 -4.06 -8.80
CA TYR A 7 -0.58 -3.73 -7.41
C TYR A 7 0.91 -3.59 -7.10
N LEU A 8 1.21 -2.85 -6.02
CA LEU A 8 2.55 -2.60 -5.49
C LEU A 8 2.58 -2.89 -3.99
N GLY A 9 3.61 -3.61 -3.55
CA GLY A 9 3.97 -3.79 -2.15
C GLY A 9 5.33 -3.18 -1.85
N VAL A 10 5.41 -2.34 -0.82
CA VAL A 10 6.65 -1.74 -0.33
C VAL A 10 6.80 -1.94 1.17
N ARG A 11 8.03 -1.89 1.67
CA ARG A 11 8.35 -1.83 3.11
C ARG A 11 8.79 -0.42 3.48
N SER A 12 8.44 0.02 4.68
CA SER A 12 8.91 1.30 5.23
C SER A 12 8.96 1.26 6.76
N PRO A 13 9.95 1.92 7.40
CA PRO A 13 9.93 2.18 8.84
C PRO A 13 8.72 3.01 9.24
N ASP A 14 8.31 3.92 8.37
CA ASP A 14 7.23 4.88 8.60
C ASP A 14 5.90 4.42 8.00
N TYR A 15 5.66 3.10 7.90
CA TYR A 15 4.49 2.56 7.21
C TYR A 15 3.15 3.12 7.72
N ARG A 16 3.03 3.41 9.03
CA ARG A 16 1.82 4.01 9.62
C ARG A 16 1.54 5.43 9.15
N ALA A 17 2.55 6.19 8.71
CA ALA A 17 2.33 7.53 8.15
C ALA A 17 1.40 7.49 6.92
N TRP A 18 1.32 6.34 6.24
CA TRP A 18 0.45 6.14 5.09
C TRP A 18 -1.04 6.03 5.44
N GLU A 19 -1.40 5.78 6.70
CA GLU A 19 -2.81 5.84 7.17
C GLU A 19 -3.36 7.25 7.02
N ARG A 20 -2.48 8.26 7.11
CA ARG A 20 -2.82 9.68 6.96
C ARG A 20 -2.53 10.19 5.56
N PHE A 21 -1.33 9.91 5.04
CA PHE A 21 -0.90 10.38 3.73
C PHE A 21 -1.78 9.85 2.59
N GLY A 22 -2.19 8.58 2.66
CA GLY A 22 -3.08 7.96 1.66
C GLY A 22 -4.37 8.74 1.43
N PRO A 23 -5.22 8.93 2.45
CA PRO A 23 -6.46 9.69 2.29
C PRO A 23 -6.25 11.21 2.16
N GLU A 24 -5.41 11.83 2.99
CA GLU A 24 -5.35 13.30 3.06
C GLU A 24 -4.60 13.93 1.88
N VAL A 25 -3.64 13.23 1.28
CA VAL A 25 -2.81 13.76 0.20
C VAL A 25 -3.13 13.09 -1.13
N LEU A 26 -3.28 11.76 -1.15
CA LEU A 26 -3.50 11.01 -2.38
C LEU A 26 -4.98 10.77 -2.71
N GLY A 27 -5.90 11.07 -1.78
CA GLY A 27 -7.33 10.80 -1.95
C GLY A 27 -7.67 9.31 -2.01
N LEU A 28 -6.80 8.45 -1.47
CA LEU A 28 -6.99 7.00 -1.46
C LEU A 28 -7.80 6.56 -0.24
N GLN A 29 -8.61 5.51 -0.40
CA GLN A 29 -9.31 4.92 0.72
C GLN A 29 -8.38 3.98 1.49
N VAL A 30 -8.36 4.09 2.83
CA VAL A 30 -7.74 3.07 3.69
C VAL A 30 -8.62 1.82 3.69
N ALA A 31 -8.05 0.69 3.28
CA ALA A 31 -8.66 -0.63 3.34
C ALA A 31 -8.27 -1.34 4.65
N SER A 32 -8.86 -2.51 4.90
CA SER A 32 -8.45 -3.34 6.04
C SER A 32 -6.95 -3.63 6.01
N HIS A 33 -6.28 -3.46 7.13
CA HIS A 33 -4.84 -3.72 7.27
C HIS A 33 -4.47 -5.16 6.88
N GLY A 34 -3.22 -5.32 6.44
CA GLY A 34 -2.62 -6.62 6.19
C GLY A 34 -2.39 -7.41 7.49
N PRO A 35 -2.17 -8.74 7.39
CA PRO A 35 -1.97 -9.60 8.55
C PRO A 35 -0.72 -9.26 9.37
N ASP A 36 0.27 -8.62 8.76
CA ASP A 36 1.48 -8.09 9.41
C ASP A 36 1.31 -6.64 9.89
N GLY A 37 0.10 -6.09 9.79
CA GLY A 37 -0.19 -4.69 10.08
C GLY A 37 0.02 -3.73 8.90
N ALA A 38 0.31 -4.23 7.68
CA ALA A 38 0.49 -3.37 6.51
C ALA A 38 -0.69 -2.41 6.28
N VAL A 39 -0.40 -1.15 5.98
CA VAL A 39 -1.40 -0.19 5.56
C VAL A 39 -1.73 -0.46 4.10
N ARG A 40 -3.00 -0.74 3.80
CA ARG A 40 -3.47 -1.03 2.46
C ARG A 40 -4.33 0.12 1.95
N LEU A 41 -4.03 0.59 0.75
CA LEU A 41 -4.71 1.71 0.13
C LEU A 41 -5.41 1.24 -1.14
N ARG A 42 -6.69 1.61 -1.23
CA ARG A 42 -7.62 1.28 -2.30
C ARG A 42 -7.88 2.52 -3.15
N LEU A 43 -7.80 2.32 -4.47
CA LEU A 43 -8.03 3.35 -5.48
C LEU A 43 -9.35 3.13 -6.23
N ASP A 44 -9.78 1.89 -6.41
CA ASP A 44 -10.94 1.51 -7.21
C ASP A 44 -11.60 0.22 -6.69
N GLU A 45 -12.28 -0.55 -7.52
CA GLU A 45 -13.02 -1.77 -7.16
C GLU A 45 -12.15 -2.89 -6.59
N ALA A 46 -10.83 -2.88 -6.83
CA ALA A 46 -9.93 -3.86 -6.22
C ALA A 46 -9.87 -3.69 -4.70
N ALA A 47 -9.56 -4.78 -3.98
CA ALA A 47 -9.47 -4.75 -2.51
C ALA A 47 -8.43 -3.72 -2.01
N TYR A 48 -7.30 -3.61 -2.72
CA TYR A 48 -6.29 -2.57 -2.56
C TYR A 48 -5.35 -2.59 -3.79
N ARG A 49 -4.63 -1.49 -4.04
CA ARG A 49 -3.57 -1.41 -5.06
C ARG A 49 -2.18 -1.18 -4.47
N ILE A 50 -2.10 -0.59 -3.29
CA ILE A 50 -0.83 -0.32 -2.60
C ILE A 50 -0.88 -0.98 -1.22
N ALA A 51 0.18 -1.68 -0.85
CA ALA A 51 0.40 -2.18 0.50
C ALA A 51 1.75 -1.66 1.02
N VAL A 52 1.72 -0.99 2.17
CA VAL A 52 2.91 -0.48 2.85
C VAL A 52 3.11 -1.31 4.12
N HIS A 53 4.06 -2.24 4.04
CA HIS A 53 4.40 -3.17 5.10
C HIS A 53 5.36 -2.53 6.11
N PRO A 54 5.31 -2.95 7.39
CA PRO A 54 6.39 -2.64 8.32
C PRO A 54 7.74 -3.15 7.82
N GLY A 55 8.80 -2.39 8.05
CA GLY A 55 10.17 -2.86 7.82
C GLY A 55 11.24 -1.85 8.21
N GLU A 56 12.45 -2.33 8.45
CA GLU A 56 13.58 -1.51 8.93
C GLU A 56 14.14 -0.53 7.89
N ARG A 57 13.82 -0.72 6.60
CA ARG A 57 14.32 0.09 5.48
C ARG A 57 13.26 0.21 4.40
N ASN A 58 13.32 1.32 3.67
CA ASN A 58 12.50 1.52 2.48
C ASN A 58 12.95 0.56 1.37
N ALA A 59 12.04 -0.27 0.88
CA ALA A 59 12.31 -1.25 -0.18
C ALA A 59 11.04 -1.66 -0.93
N VAL A 60 11.19 -2.03 -2.20
CA VAL A 60 10.13 -2.74 -2.94
C VAL A 60 10.06 -4.18 -2.42
N ALA A 61 8.86 -4.64 -2.09
CA ALA A 61 8.61 -6.02 -1.69
C ALA A 61 8.11 -6.86 -2.88
N TYR A 62 7.16 -6.32 -3.65
CA TYR A 62 6.59 -6.99 -4.83
C TYR A 62 5.88 -6.01 -5.76
N ILE A 63 5.78 -6.40 -7.04
CA ILE A 63 5.10 -5.67 -8.12
C ILE A 63 4.38 -6.73 -8.97
N GLY A 64 3.09 -6.53 -9.26
CA GLY A 64 2.28 -7.50 -10.02
C GLY A 64 1.17 -6.88 -10.84
#